data_AF-A0A2N2MCG1-F1
#
_entry.id   AF-A0A2N2MCG1-F1
#
_cell.length_a   1.000
_cell.length_b   1.000
_cell.length_c   1.000
_cell.angle_alpha   90.00
_cell.angle_beta   90.00
_cell.angle_gamma   90.00
#
_symmetry.space_group_name_H-M   'P 1'
#
loop_
_entity.id
_entity.type
_entity.pdbx_description
1 polymer ?
#
loop_
_entity_poly.entity_id
_entity_poly.type
_entity_poly.pdbx_seq_one_letter_code
_entity_poly.pdbx_strand_id
1 'polypeptide(L)'
;MNTNKKTARMAGFLNLSKLIIGGGVVFWITTIAISLLPIAAEYRTSFSQASIQTVWFASLPAGLMMGCCVSYSLLRFFDKVPTKNPILKSVIISFITLIIATILTLIPHSFLGQSNILYYILIGIMLDLPRFLFLGMVIGYLYKRLYKTA
;
A
#
# COMPACT_ATOMS: atom_id res chain seq x y z
N MET A 1 2.00 -30.60 -22.80
CA MET A 1 1.82 -29.29 -22.12
C MET A 1 2.57 -28.24 -22.92
N ASN A 2 1.85 -27.30 -23.56
CA ASN A 2 2.37 -26.37 -24.58
C ASN A 2 3.43 -25.42 -23.98
N THR A 3 4.64 -25.41 -24.55
CA THR A 3 5.77 -24.56 -24.15
C THR A 3 5.39 -23.08 -24.15
N ASN A 4 4.60 -22.63 -25.11
CA ASN A 4 4.16 -21.25 -25.26
C ASN A 4 3.29 -20.76 -24.08
N LYS A 5 2.43 -21.64 -23.55
CA LYS A 5 1.60 -21.35 -22.36
C LYS A 5 2.44 -21.22 -21.09
N LYS A 6 3.56 -21.97 -20.99
CA LYS A 6 4.48 -21.91 -19.85
C LYS A 6 5.27 -20.59 -19.84
N THR A 7 5.75 -20.15 -21.01
CA THR A 7 6.48 -18.88 -21.16
C THR A 7 5.60 -17.67 -20.85
N ALA A 8 4.36 -17.64 -21.36
CA ALA A 8 3.42 -16.55 -21.08
C ALA A 8 3.06 -16.46 -19.59
N ARG A 9 2.87 -17.61 -18.91
CA ARG A 9 2.60 -17.66 -17.47
C ARG A 9 3.80 -17.17 -16.65
N MET A 10 5.02 -17.48 -17.08
CA MET A 10 6.25 -17.06 -16.41
C MET A 10 6.48 -15.54 -16.55
N ALA A 11 6.22 -14.98 -17.74
CA ALA A 11 6.28 -13.54 -17.97
C ALA A 11 5.23 -12.77 -17.12
N GLY A 12 4.00 -13.30 -17.03
CA GLY A 12 2.96 -12.74 -16.17
C GLY A 12 3.36 -12.71 -14.69
N PHE A 13 3.93 -13.80 -14.19
CA PHE A 13 4.41 -13.88 -12.80
C PHE A 13 5.56 -12.89 -12.54
N LEU A 14 6.52 -12.78 -13.47
CA LEU A 14 7.64 -11.85 -13.35
C LEU A 14 7.17 -10.38 -13.31
N ASN A 15 6.19 -10.03 -14.16
CA ASN A 15 5.61 -8.68 -14.15
C ASN A 15 4.90 -8.41 -12.82
N LEU A 16 4.10 -9.37 -12.33
CA LEU A 16 3.45 -9.27 -11.02
C LEU A 16 4.46 -9.04 -9.90
N SER A 17 5.55 -9.81 -9.86
CA SER A 17 6.61 -9.63 -8.86
C SER A 17 7.23 -8.24 -8.91
N LYS A 18 7.46 -7.68 -10.11
CA LYS A 18 7.98 -6.30 -10.27
C LYS A 18 7.02 -5.25 -9.71
N LEU A 19 5.70 -5.42 -9.91
CA LEU A 19 4.70 -4.50 -9.34
C LEU A 19 4.68 -4.59 -7.81
N ILE A 20 4.71 -5.80 -7.25
CA ILE A 20 4.68 -6.03 -5.80
C ILE A 20 5.93 -5.44 -5.14
N ILE A 21 7.10 -5.73 -5.68
CA ILE A 21 8.37 -5.23 -5.16
C ILE A 21 8.41 -3.71 -5.28
N GLY A 22 8.07 -3.15 -6.45
CA GLY A 22 8.06 -1.71 -6.66
C GLY A 22 7.12 -0.98 -5.71
N GLY A 23 5.90 -1.50 -5.54
CA GLY A 23 4.94 -0.95 -4.58
C GLY A 23 5.41 -1.06 -3.12
N GLY A 24 5.88 -2.25 -2.72
CA GLY A 24 6.34 -2.49 -1.35
C GLY A 24 7.56 -1.66 -0.96
N VAL A 25 8.54 -1.49 -1.86
CA VAL A 25 9.71 -0.64 -1.63
C VAL A 25 9.32 0.82 -1.44
N VAL A 26 8.40 1.33 -2.26
CA VAL A 26 7.94 2.72 -2.15
C VAL A 26 7.15 2.93 -0.87
N PHE A 27 6.29 1.98 -0.50
CA PHE A 27 5.59 2.02 0.77
C PHE A 27 6.55 2.03 1.95
N TRP A 28 7.61 1.21 1.89
CA TRP A 28 8.64 1.12 2.91
C TRP A 28 9.47 2.41 3.04
N ILE A 29 9.96 2.98 1.94
CA ILE A 29 10.72 4.24 1.94
C ILE A 29 9.85 5.39 2.46
N THR A 30 8.60 5.48 1.99
CA THR A 30 7.66 6.50 2.47
C THR A 30 7.38 6.32 3.96
N THR A 31 7.34 5.07 4.44
CA THR A 31 7.19 4.77 5.86
C THR A 31 8.35 5.31 6.68
N ILE A 32 9.59 5.02 6.28
CA ILE A 32 10.79 5.52 6.96
C ILE A 32 10.79 7.05 6.98
N ALA A 33 10.52 7.69 5.84
CA ALA A 33 10.46 9.14 5.73
C ALA A 33 9.43 9.74 6.70
N ILE A 34 8.24 9.15 6.77
CA ILE A 34 7.16 9.62 7.65
C ILE A 34 7.50 9.38 9.13
N SER A 35 8.13 8.26 9.45
CA SER A 35 8.56 7.95 10.82
C SER A 35 9.58 8.94 11.39
N LEU A 36 10.30 9.68 10.53
CA LEU A 36 11.23 10.73 10.93
C LEU A 36 10.54 12.06 11.28
N LEU A 37 9.26 12.25 10.94
CA LEU A 37 8.57 13.49 11.32
C LEU A 37 8.33 13.56 12.83
N PRO A 38 8.44 14.76 13.43
CA PRO A 38 8.19 14.96 14.87
C PRO A 38 6.75 14.57 15.26
N ILE A 39 5.76 14.86 14.40
CA ILE A 39 4.37 14.46 14.61
C ILE A 39 4.20 12.93 14.75
N ALA A 40 5.04 12.16 14.05
CA ALA A 40 5.01 10.70 14.11
C ALA A 40 5.70 10.17 15.38
N ALA A 41 6.60 10.95 15.99
CA ALA A 41 7.18 10.63 17.28
C ALA A 41 6.16 10.84 18.41
N GLU A 42 5.47 11.98 18.40
CA GLU A 42 4.38 12.29 19.35
C GLU A 42 3.25 11.26 19.27
N TYR A 43 2.85 10.88 18.04
CA TYR A 43 1.86 9.82 17.83
C TYR A 43 2.30 8.49 18.46
N ARG A 44 3.55 8.06 18.27
CA ARG A 44 4.06 6.80 18.83
C ARG A 44 4.09 6.80 20.36
N THR A 45 4.48 7.92 20.98
CA THR A 45 4.51 8.05 22.44
C THR A 45 3.11 7.98 23.05
N SER A 46 2.09 8.50 22.36
CA SER A 46 0.70 8.45 22.84
C SER A 46 0.07 7.06 22.74
N PHE A 47 0.54 6.22 21.81
CA PHE A 47 -0.02 4.87 21.57
C PHE A 47 0.78 3.72 22.20
N SER A 48 1.76 4.03 23.05
CA SER A 48 2.72 3.03 23.57
C SER A 48 3.29 2.15 22.43
N GLN A 49 3.49 2.78 21.27
CA GLN A 49 3.69 2.06 20.03
C GLN A 49 5.14 1.56 19.93
N ALA A 50 5.33 0.48 19.17
CA ALA A 50 6.62 -0.17 19.00
C ALA A 50 7.74 0.80 18.59
N SER A 51 8.99 0.45 18.95
CA SER A 51 10.18 1.26 18.67
C SER A 51 10.27 1.71 17.20
N ILE A 52 10.97 2.83 16.93
CA ILE A 52 11.19 3.33 15.56
C ILE A 52 11.73 2.22 14.63
N GLN A 53 12.60 1.35 15.15
CA GLN A 53 13.17 0.22 14.43
C GLN A 53 12.09 -0.81 14.09
N THR A 54 11.18 -1.11 15.02
CA THR A 54 10.06 -2.03 14.76
C THR A 54 9.18 -1.50 13.62
N VAL A 55 8.92 -0.19 13.55
CA VAL A 55 8.15 0.41 12.44
C VAL A 55 8.87 0.22 11.10
N TRP A 56 10.19 0.38 11.07
CA TRP A 56 10.98 0.20 9.84
C TRP A 56 11.00 -1.26 9.38
N PHE A 57 11.19 -2.22 10.29
CA PHE A 57 11.22 -3.63 9.93
C PHE A 57 9.84 -4.20 9.61
N ALA A 58 8.80 -3.81 10.37
CA ALA A 58 7.44 -4.30 10.16
C ALA A 58 6.76 -3.70 8.91
N SER A 59 7.15 -2.49 8.51
CA SER A 59 6.55 -1.82 7.34
C SER A 59 6.96 -2.43 6.01
N LEU A 60 8.07 -3.15 5.94
CA LEU A 60 8.51 -3.84 4.72
C LEU A 60 7.58 -5.02 4.35
N PRO A 61 7.34 -6.02 5.23
CA PRO A 61 6.38 -7.08 4.94
C PRO A 61 4.96 -6.54 4.79
N ALA A 62 4.57 -5.51 5.56
CA ALA A 62 3.29 -4.84 5.36
C ALA A 62 3.20 -4.22 3.96
N GLY A 63 4.20 -3.46 3.52
CA GLY A 63 4.25 -2.84 2.19
C GLY A 63 4.20 -3.85 1.06
N LEU A 64 4.88 -4.99 1.19
CA LEU A 64 4.79 -6.09 0.22
C LEU A 64 3.39 -6.72 0.18
N MET A 65 2.77 -6.90 1.34
CA MET A 65 1.41 -7.44 1.44
C MET A 65 0.40 -6.49 0.77
N MET A 66 0.52 -5.19 1.02
CA MET A 66 -0.32 -4.16 0.39
C MET A 66 -0.05 -4.03 -1.11
N GLY A 67 1.22 -4.06 -1.52
CA GLY A 67 1.61 -4.11 -2.93
C GLY A 67 1.03 -5.32 -3.65
N CYS A 68 0.98 -6.49 -2.99
CA CYS A 68 0.32 -7.69 -3.49
C CYS A 68 -1.19 -7.50 -3.64
N CYS A 69 -1.88 -7.01 -2.60
CA CYS A 69 -3.32 -6.74 -2.64
C CYS A 69 -3.70 -5.77 -3.75
N VAL A 70 -2.99 -4.64 -3.87
CA VAL A 70 -3.26 -3.61 -4.89
C VAL A 70 -2.94 -4.13 -6.30
N SER A 71 -1.80 -4.80 -6.49
CA SER A 71 -1.41 -5.35 -7.81
C SER A 71 -2.37 -6.45 -8.27
N TYR A 72 -2.76 -7.35 -7.37
CA TYR A 72 -3.72 -8.40 -7.66
C TYR A 72 -5.10 -7.83 -8.00
N SER A 73 -5.56 -6.86 -7.19
CA SER A 73 -6.84 -6.20 -7.41
C SER A 73 -6.85 -5.42 -8.73
N LEU A 74 -5.74 -4.75 -9.08
CA LEU A 74 -5.60 -4.05 -10.35
C LEU A 74 -5.71 -5.01 -11.53
N LEU A 75 -5.10 -6.19 -11.46
CA LEU A 75 -5.18 -7.21 -12.51
C LEU A 75 -6.56 -7.88 -12.60
N ARG A 76 -7.20 -8.14 -11.46
CA ARG A 76 -8.50 -8.82 -11.38
C ARG A 76 -9.65 -7.90 -11.78
N PHE A 77 -9.60 -6.64 -11.35
CA PHE A 77 -10.70 -5.68 -11.50
C PHE A 77 -10.41 -4.60 -12.53
N PHE A 78 -9.38 -4.77 -13.36
CA PHE A 78 -9.01 -3.79 -14.38
C PHE A 78 -10.23 -3.37 -15.21
N ASP A 79 -11.02 -4.32 -15.69
CA ASP A 79 -12.17 -4.06 -16.58
C ASP A 79 -13.39 -3.48 -15.87
N LYS A 80 -13.46 -3.57 -14.54
CA LYS A 80 -14.58 -3.04 -13.74
C LYS A 80 -14.40 -1.59 -13.30
N VAL A 81 -13.18 -1.04 -13.36
CA VAL A 81 -12.93 0.35 -12.95
C VAL A 81 -13.15 1.29 -14.15
N PRO A 82 -14.07 2.27 -14.07
CA PRO A 82 -14.55 3.06 -15.21
C PRO A 82 -13.56 4.09 -15.77
N THR A 83 -12.28 4.05 -15.39
CA THR A 83 -11.27 5.01 -15.83
C THR A 83 -10.39 4.41 -16.93
N LYS A 84 -9.91 5.20 -17.89
CA LYS A 84 -9.01 4.70 -18.95
C LYS A 84 -7.53 4.68 -18.54
N ASN A 85 -7.15 5.47 -17.53
CA ASN A 85 -5.76 5.62 -17.11
C ASN A 85 -5.39 4.59 -16.02
N PRO A 86 -4.43 3.67 -16.26
CA PRO A 86 -4.02 2.65 -15.29
C PRO A 86 -3.47 3.23 -13.98
N ILE A 87 -2.89 4.43 -14.02
CA ILE A 87 -2.41 5.13 -12.82
C ILE A 87 -3.59 5.49 -11.92
N LEU A 88 -4.64 6.07 -12.48
CA LEU A 88 -5.82 6.48 -11.72
C LEU A 88 -6.56 5.27 -11.15
N LYS A 89 -6.65 4.16 -11.89
CA LYS A 89 -7.20 2.89 -11.37
C LYS A 89 -6.45 2.40 -10.13
N SER A 90 -5.13 2.35 -10.23
CA SER A 90 -4.27 1.88 -9.14
C SER A 90 -4.38 2.78 -7.91
N VAL A 91 -4.47 4.10 -8.10
CA VAL A 91 -4.70 5.06 -7.00
C VAL A 91 -6.06 4.80 -6.34
N ILE A 92 -7.14 4.61 -7.10
CA ILE A 92 -8.47 4.33 -6.54
C ILE A 92 -8.45 3.03 -5.72
N ILE A 93 -7.86 1.96 -6.27
CA ILE A 93 -7.72 0.67 -5.58
C ILE A 93 -6.89 0.82 -4.31
N SER A 94 -5.79 1.58 -4.37
CA SER A 94 -4.98 1.88 -3.19
C SER A 94 -5.77 2.64 -2.13
N PHE A 95 -6.64 3.57 -2.54
CA PHE A 95 -7.52 4.31 -1.63
C PHE A 95 -8.56 3.39 -0.96
N ILE A 96 -9.13 2.44 -1.70
CA ILE A 96 -10.01 1.41 -1.11
C ILE A 96 -9.22 0.56 -0.10
N THR A 97 -8.00 0.19 -0.47
CA THR A 97 -7.11 -0.58 0.42
C THR A 97 -6.75 0.20 1.68
N LEU A 98 -6.57 1.52 1.58
CA LEU A 98 -6.40 2.43 2.72
C LEU A 98 -7.63 2.37 3.62
N ILE A 99 -8.84 2.54 3.10
CA ILE A 99 -10.08 2.49 3.90
C ILE A 99 -10.17 1.16 4.67
N ILE A 100 -9.88 0.03 4.02
CA ILE A 100 -9.88 -1.29 4.67
C ILE A 100 -8.81 -1.37 5.77
N ALA A 101 -7.59 -0.92 5.49
CA ALA A 101 -6.49 -0.92 6.47
C ALA A 101 -6.80 -0.01 7.67
N THR A 102 -7.41 1.14 7.42
CA THR A 102 -7.87 2.07 8.46
C THR A 102 -8.95 1.43 9.32
N ILE A 103 -9.96 0.75 8.74
CA ILE A 103 -10.99 0.07 9.53
C ILE A 103 -10.37 -1.04 10.39
N LEU A 104 -9.44 -1.83 9.82
CA LEU A 104 -8.77 -2.93 10.52
C LEU A 104 -7.92 -2.44 11.70
N THR A 105 -7.30 -1.26 11.57
CA THR A 105 -6.52 -0.63 12.66
C THR A 105 -7.41 0.17 13.62
N LEU A 106 -8.55 0.67 13.16
CA LEU A 106 -9.50 1.43 13.98
C LEU A 106 -10.18 0.55 15.02
N ILE A 107 -10.64 -0.64 14.64
CA ILE A 107 -11.39 -1.54 15.54
C ILE A 107 -10.60 -1.87 16.83
N PRO A 108 -9.32 -2.27 16.79
CA PRO A 108 -8.52 -2.50 17.99
C PRO A 108 -8.39 -1.25 18.88
N HIS A 109 -8.22 -0.07 18.29
CA HIS A 109 -8.04 1.18 19.03
C HIS A 109 -9.32 1.63 19.74
N SER A 110 -10.49 1.40 19.13
CA SER A 110 -11.80 1.71 19.74
C SER A 110 -12.04 0.92 21.04
N PHE A 111 -11.53 -0.31 21.11
CA PHE A 111 -11.67 -1.18 22.29
C PHE A 111 -10.75 -0.78 23.46
N LEU A 112 -9.70 0.02 23.21
CA LEU A 112 -8.70 0.40 24.22
C LEU A 112 -9.10 1.65 25.04
N GLY A 113 -10.28 2.23 24.81
CA GLY A 113 -10.90 3.19 25.76
C GLY A 113 -10.21 4.55 25.89
N GLN A 114 -9.61 5.09 24.81
CA GLN A 114 -8.89 6.36 24.86
C GLN A 114 -9.85 7.57 24.73
N SER A 115 -9.64 8.63 25.52
CA SER A 115 -10.25 9.94 25.27
C SER A 115 -9.53 10.64 24.10
N ASN A 116 -10.28 11.34 23.23
CA ASN A 116 -9.79 11.99 21.98
C ASN A 116 -9.45 11.06 20.80
N ILE A 117 -10.17 9.95 20.65
CA ILE A 117 -10.05 8.98 19.53
C ILE A 117 -10.02 9.66 18.15
N LEU A 118 -10.90 10.64 17.88
CA LEU A 118 -11.00 11.29 16.57
C LEU A 118 -9.73 12.03 16.14
N TYR A 119 -9.06 12.70 17.08
CA TYR A 119 -7.84 13.45 16.80
C TYR A 119 -6.71 12.54 16.33
N TYR A 120 -6.50 11.43 17.05
CA TYR A 120 -5.47 10.47 16.70
C TYR A 120 -5.81 9.66 15.46
N ILE A 121 -7.08 9.34 15.21
CA ILE A 121 -7.51 8.74 13.93
C ILE A 121 -7.15 9.66 12.77
N LEU A 122 -7.42 10.97 12.91
CA LEU A 122 -7.13 11.93 11.86
C LEU A 122 -5.62 12.00 11.57
N ILE A 123 -4.79 12.00 12.61
CA ILE A 123 -3.32 11.93 12.47
C ILE A 123 -2.90 10.64 11.79
N GLY A 124 -3.42 9.48 12.21
CA GLY A 124 -3.11 8.18 11.58
C GLY A 124 -3.43 8.17 10.09
N ILE A 125 -4.63 8.64 9.71
CA ILE A 125 -5.04 8.78 8.31
C ILE A 125 -4.11 9.72 7.56
N MET A 126 -3.75 10.87 8.15
CA MET A 126 -2.83 11.83 7.53
C MET A 126 -1.43 11.25 7.28
N LEU A 127 -0.95 10.39 8.18
CA LEU A 127 0.34 9.71 8.02
C LEU A 127 0.29 8.54 7.03
N ASP A 128 -0.84 7.86 6.90
CA ASP A 128 -0.98 6.75 5.96
C ASP A 128 -1.33 7.21 4.54
N LEU A 129 -2.05 8.32 4.38
CA LEU A 129 -2.50 8.83 3.09
C LEU A 129 -1.36 8.97 2.05
N PRO A 130 -0.18 9.56 2.37
CA PRO A 130 0.92 9.64 1.41
C PRO A 130 1.44 8.27 1.00
N ARG A 131 1.53 7.30 1.93
CA ARG A 131 2.05 5.95 1.65
C ARG A 131 1.20 5.24 0.61
N PHE A 132 -0.11 5.29 0.77
CA PHE A 132 -1.05 4.66 -0.16
C PHE A 132 -1.15 5.42 -1.49
N LEU A 133 -1.01 6.74 -1.48
CA LEU A 133 -0.93 7.54 -2.71
C LEU A 133 0.30 7.16 -3.56
N PHE A 134 1.49 7.16 -2.95
CA PHE A 134 2.73 6.79 -3.65
C PHE A 134 2.72 5.33 -4.10
N LEU A 135 2.24 4.41 -3.26
CA LEU A 135 2.04 2.99 -3.60
C LEU A 135 1.17 2.84 -4.87
N GLY A 136 -0.01 3.46 -4.87
CA GLY A 136 -0.94 3.40 -5.99
C GLY A 136 -0.36 4.01 -7.26
N MET A 137 0.30 5.15 -7.15
CA MET A 137 0.93 5.85 -8.28
C MET A 137 2.04 5.00 -8.93
N VAL A 138 2.94 4.43 -8.13
CA VAL A 138 4.08 3.65 -8.65
C VAL A 138 3.62 2.33 -9.24
N ILE A 139 2.69 1.61 -8.60
CA ILE A 139 2.12 0.38 -9.17
C ILE A 139 1.44 0.67 -10.51
N GLY A 140 0.64 1.74 -10.59
CA GLY A 140 -0.04 2.12 -11.83
C GLY A 140 0.91 2.58 -12.94
N TYR A 141 2.00 3.26 -12.58
CA TYR A 141 3.07 3.65 -13.51
C TYR A 141 3.84 2.43 -14.03
N LEU A 142 4.25 1.52 -13.14
CA LEU A 142 4.91 0.26 -13.50
C LEU A 142 4.02 -0.61 -14.37
N TYR A 143 2.73 -0.71 -14.03
CA TYR A 143 1.74 -1.43 -14.84
C TYR A 143 1.67 -0.85 -16.25
N LYS A 144 1.52 0.48 -16.39
CA LYS A 144 1.52 1.15 -17.69
C LYS A 144 2.80 0.86 -18.47
N ARG A 145 3.97 0.92 -17.83
CA ARG A 145 5.27 0.66 -18.48
C ARG A 145 5.41 -0.79 -18.94
N LEU A 146 4.99 -1.75 -18.12
CA LEU A 146 5.15 -3.19 -18.42
C LEU A 146 4.16 -3.68 -19.49
N TYR A 147 2.94 -3.13 -19.53
CA TYR A 147 1.88 -3.58 -20.43
C TYR A 147 1.67 -2.71 -21.67
N LYS A 148 2.26 -1.51 -21.75
CA LYS A 148 2.26 -0.69 -22.98
C LYS A 148 3.43 -1.02 -23.92
N THR A 149 4.40 -1.81 -23.44
CA THR A 149 5.59 -2.22 -24.21
C THR A 149 5.48 -3.67 -24.71
N ALA A 150 4.33 -4.32 -24.50
CA ALA A 150 3.99 -5.65 -25.00
C ALA A 150 2.84 -5.52 -25.99
#